data_AF-A0A0K9P6U3-F1
#
_entry.id   AF-A0A0K9P6U3-F1
#
_cell.length_a   1.000
_cell.length_b   1.000
_cell.length_c   1.000
_cell.angle_alpha   90.00
_cell.angle_beta   90.00
_cell.angle_gamma   90.00
#
_symmetry.space_group_name_H-M   'P 1'
#
loop_
_entity.id
_entity.type
_entity.pdbx_description
1 polymer ?
#
loop_
_entity_poly.entity_id
_entity_poly.type
_entity_poly.pdbx_seq_one_letter_code
_entity_poly.pdbx_strand_id
1 'polypeptide(L)'
;MPYLRSILHVYVLVFQNYHNYTASGIKVKQEILHGLGDLYYQAKSMFYDDMYLQLLMILQLAIRQCMSCTDSTDNDFECVSPVQRTILEILPVLCPTERLSTMWFHLLQGLLCFLPGYDGNMDVVNSETTTVISGRFLQEEHSESVEDERIRFSSYLFGEKLLPILVNIYLHAPAREKCVLSPDIIKGLGRCLVTRRDSPNSMLWRIAVEGFNHVLIDDITKLIKDSDIDPNKRKSVRIRFWKEIADVYEIFLVNSCGRALSSDVSSESLKSDEILEMTILDVLGDKLLKAELDAPIDSVHRLIVTLDRCASRTGSLSIETVGLLPPHCSRFSLCCLQKIISLCRYNTEEDWHKTRLEICKISMPILMNRCECIINQFISDEKDLGEYPFPSARLEEMVFLLQQLSSLIIHSETTCMLHLQQKFKDSLLKNQSKEGRSHLLLLLPSFCDLILSRSLRIRELVHVLLKLITEELGLQ
;
A
#
# COMPACT_ATOMS: atom_id res chain seq x y z
N MET A 1 -34.70 -30.84 -2.56
CA MET A 1 -33.74 -30.04 -3.35
C MET A 1 -34.34 -29.15 -4.44
N PRO A 2 -35.34 -29.53 -5.26
CA PRO A 2 -35.86 -28.63 -6.30
C PRO A 2 -36.48 -27.35 -5.71
N TYR A 3 -37.03 -27.42 -4.49
CA TYR A 3 -37.61 -26.28 -3.78
C TYR A 3 -36.64 -25.09 -3.60
N LEU A 4 -35.42 -25.33 -3.11
CA LEU A 4 -34.42 -24.25 -2.91
C LEU A 4 -34.02 -23.61 -4.24
N ARG A 5 -33.81 -24.43 -5.27
CA ARG A 5 -33.49 -23.95 -6.63
C ARG A 5 -34.63 -23.13 -7.21
N SER A 6 -35.88 -23.54 -7.00
CA SER A 6 -37.05 -22.77 -7.41
C SER A 6 -37.13 -21.42 -6.68
N ILE A 7 -36.83 -21.37 -5.37
CA ILE A 7 -36.79 -20.11 -4.62
C ILE A 7 -35.73 -19.16 -5.19
N LEU A 8 -34.49 -19.65 -5.37
CA LEU A 8 -33.40 -18.83 -5.93
C LEU A 8 -33.75 -18.31 -7.32
N HIS A 9 -34.36 -19.15 -8.17
CA HIS A 9 -34.83 -18.73 -9.49
C HIS A 9 -35.89 -17.63 -9.42
N VAL A 10 -36.84 -17.72 -8.48
CA VAL A 10 -37.83 -16.66 -8.26
C VAL A 10 -37.14 -15.36 -7.82
N TYR A 11 -36.18 -15.43 -6.91
CA TYR A 11 -35.43 -14.24 -6.47
C TYR A 11 -34.66 -13.59 -7.62
N VAL A 12 -33.98 -14.40 -8.46
CA VAL A 12 -33.32 -13.92 -9.68
C VAL A 12 -34.32 -13.19 -10.59
N LEU A 13 -35.48 -13.78 -10.85
CA LEU A 13 -36.51 -13.17 -11.70
C LEU A 13 -37.05 -11.85 -11.13
N VAL A 14 -37.21 -11.76 -9.80
CA VAL A 14 -37.65 -10.52 -9.15
C VAL A 14 -36.62 -9.42 -9.37
N PHE A 15 -35.33 -9.69 -9.15
CA PHE A 15 -34.32 -8.69 -9.44
C PHE A 15 -34.24 -8.38 -10.94
N GLN A 16 -34.24 -9.36 -11.84
CA GLN A 16 -34.15 -9.10 -13.29
C GLN A 16 -35.32 -8.28 -13.86
N ASN A 17 -36.55 -8.51 -13.39
CA ASN A 17 -37.75 -7.94 -14.03
C ASN A 17 -38.36 -6.76 -13.25
N TYR A 18 -38.03 -6.57 -11.97
CA TYR A 18 -38.66 -5.57 -11.11
C TYR A 18 -37.73 -4.40 -10.81
N HIS A 19 -37.77 -3.39 -11.69
CA HIS A 19 -37.03 -2.12 -11.55
C HIS A 19 -37.80 -1.03 -10.78
N ASN A 20 -38.90 -1.37 -10.10
CA ASN A 20 -39.73 -0.37 -9.44
C ASN A 20 -39.10 0.09 -8.10
N TYR A 21 -38.68 1.36 -8.02
CA TYR A 21 -38.01 1.98 -6.86
C TYR A 21 -38.98 2.62 -5.87
N THR A 22 -40.26 2.22 -5.87
CA THR A 22 -41.20 2.66 -4.83
C THR A 22 -40.74 2.19 -3.45
N ALA A 23 -41.11 2.92 -2.40
CA ALA A 23 -40.77 2.55 -1.02
C ALA A 23 -41.21 1.11 -0.67
N SER A 24 -42.33 0.63 -1.23
CA SER A 24 -42.77 -0.76 -1.09
C SER A 24 -41.89 -1.74 -1.87
N GLY A 25 -41.47 -1.38 -3.09
CA GLY A 25 -40.53 -2.18 -3.89
C GLY A 25 -39.17 -2.35 -3.22
N ILE A 26 -38.63 -1.28 -2.63
CA ILE A 26 -37.37 -1.30 -1.87
C ILE A 26 -37.49 -2.26 -0.67
N LYS A 27 -38.57 -2.16 0.11
CA LYS A 27 -38.81 -3.06 1.25
C LYS A 27 -38.89 -4.53 0.82
N VAL A 28 -39.60 -4.84 -0.27
CA VAL A 28 -39.66 -6.22 -0.80
C VAL A 28 -38.27 -6.73 -1.18
N LYS A 29 -37.43 -5.91 -1.82
CA LYS A 29 -36.04 -6.27 -2.15
C LYS A 29 -35.22 -6.54 -0.88
N GLN A 30 -35.37 -5.74 0.17
CA GLN A 30 -34.69 -5.95 1.45
C GLN A 30 -35.14 -7.27 2.12
N GLU A 31 -36.45 -7.54 2.18
CA GLU A 31 -36.97 -8.80 2.74
C GLU A 31 -36.48 -10.03 1.97
N ILE A 32 -36.41 -9.96 0.63
CA ILE A 32 -35.84 -11.04 -0.19
C ILE A 32 -34.37 -11.27 0.14
N LEU A 33 -33.59 -10.20 0.35
CA LEU A 33 -32.17 -10.31 0.67
C LEU A 33 -31.92 -10.82 2.09
N HIS A 34 -32.69 -10.37 3.09
CA HIS A 34 -32.64 -10.95 4.43
C HIS A 34 -33.02 -12.44 4.40
N GLY A 35 -34.10 -12.77 3.68
CA GLY A 35 -34.52 -14.14 3.44
C GLY A 35 -33.43 -14.98 2.74
N LEU A 36 -32.69 -14.40 1.80
CA LEU A 36 -31.55 -15.07 1.15
C LEU A 36 -30.40 -15.34 2.14
N GLY A 37 -30.09 -14.38 3.01
CA GLY A 37 -29.10 -14.53 4.08
C GLY A 37 -29.48 -15.65 5.05
N ASP A 38 -30.72 -15.64 5.54
CA ASP A 38 -31.27 -16.65 6.45
C ASP A 38 -31.33 -18.03 5.78
N LEU A 39 -31.76 -18.08 4.52
CA LEU A 39 -31.83 -19.31 3.74
C LEU A 39 -30.45 -19.96 3.62
N TYR A 40 -29.43 -19.18 3.25
CA TYR A 40 -28.07 -19.70 3.19
C TYR A 40 -27.61 -20.11 4.59
N TYR A 41 -27.80 -19.28 5.62
CA TYR A 41 -27.39 -19.57 6.98
C TYR A 41 -27.94 -20.90 7.53
N GLN A 42 -29.23 -21.14 7.32
CA GLN A 42 -29.91 -22.33 7.83
C GLN A 42 -29.63 -23.58 6.98
N ALA A 43 -29.42 -23.41 5.67
CA ALA A 43 -29.26 -24.52 4.72
C ALA A 43 -27.85 -24.64 4.12
N LYS A 44 -26.80 -24.12 4.78
CA LYS A 44 -25.41 -24.09 4.24
C LYS A 44 -24.93 -25.43 3.68
N SER A 45 -25.28 -26.54 4.34
CA SER A 45 -24.87 -27.90 3.95
C SER A 45 -25.57 -28.45 2.70
N MET A 46 -26.64 -27.78 2.26
CA MET A 46 -27.48 -28.16 1.13
C MET A 46 -27.14 -27.41 -0.16
N PHE A 47 -26.26 -26.40 -0.09
CA PHE A 47 -25.80 -25.63 -1.25
C PHE A 47 -24.71 -26.40 -2.02
N TYR A 48 -24.85 -26.39 -3.35
CA TYR A 48 -23.82 -26.80 -4.31
C TYR A 48 -23.38 -25.58 -5.13
N ASP A 49 -22.29 -25.71 -5.88
CA ASP A 49 -21.66 -24.65 -6.66
C ASP A 49 -22.68 -23.84 -7.48
N ASP A 50 -23.53 -24.49 -8.28
CA ASP A 50 -24.56 -23.81 -9.10
C ASP A 50 -25.52 -22.94 -8.26
N MET A 51 -25.95 -23.43 -7.10
CA MET A 51 -26.86 -22.70 -6.22
C MET A 51 -26.15 -21.51 -5.55
N TYR A 52 -24.87 -21.68 -5.23
CA TYR A 52 -24.06 -20.60 -4.68
C TYR A 52 -23.80 -19.52 -5.74
N LEU A 53 -23.52 -19.90 -6.98
CA LEU A 53 -23.40 -18.96 -8.11
C LEU A 53 -24.70 -18.19 -8.35
N GLN A 54 -25.87 -18.85 -8.26
CA GLN A 54 -27.16 -18.16 -8.33
C GLN A 54 -27.35 -17.15 -7.19
N LEU A 55 -26.94 -17.51 -5.97
CA LEU A 55 -26.96 -16.61 -4.82
C LEU A 55 -26.07 -15.38 -5.07
N LEU A 56 -24.84 -15.57 -5.56
CA LEU A 56 -23.95 -14.46 -5.91
C LEU A 56 -24.54 -13.58 -7.02
N MET A 57 -25.19 -14.17 -8.01
CA MET A 57 -25.86 -13.44 -9.08
C MET A 57 -26.98 -12.54 -8.55
N ILE A 58 -27.78 -13.01 -7.58
CA ILE A 58 -28.82 -12.20 -6.93
C ILE A 58 -28.19 -10.97 -6.25
N LEU A 59 -27.11 -11.16 -5.50
CA LEU A 59 -26.39 -10.05 -4.85
C LEU A 59 -25.87 -9.04 -5.89
N GLN A 60 -25.27 -9.54 -6.96
CA GLN A 60 -24.70 -8.68 -8.01
C GLN A 60 -25.78 -7.86 -8.73
N LEU A 61 -26.93 -8.46 -9.05
CA LEU A 61 -28.06 -7.77 -9.64
C LEU A 61 -28.63 -6.71 -8.68
N ALA A 62 -28.74 -7.04 -7.39
CA ALA A 62 -29.23 -6.12 -6.38
C ALA A 62 -28.32 -4.90 -6.22
N ILE A 63 -26.99 -5.08 -6.15
CA ILE A 63 -26.02 -3.97 -6.06
C ILE A 63 -26.07 -3.12 -7.34
N ARG A 64 -26.01 -3.76 -8.52
CA ARG A 64 -25.98 -3.05 -9.82
C ARG A 64 -27.20 -2.17 -10.04
N GLN A 65 -28.39 -2.63 -9.63
CA GLN A 65 -29.60 -1.83 -9.74
C GLN A 65 -29.52 -0.55 -8.92
N CYS A 66 -29.01 -0.64 -7.69
CA CYS A 66 -28.80 0.54 -6.84
C CYS A 66 -27.82 1.54 -7.44
N MET A 67 -26.79 1.06 -8.16
CA MET A 67 -25.81 1.92 -8.84
C MET A 67 -26.41 2.64 -10.07
N SER A 68 -27.40 2.02 -10.74
CA SER A 68 -28.04 2.56 -11.94
C SER A 68 -29.27 3.46 -11.67
N CYS A 69 -29.71 3.59 -10.43
CA CYS A 69 -30.92 4.35 -10.09
C CYS A 69 -30.60 5.85 -10.01
N THR A 70 -30.90 6.58 -11.07
CA THR A 70 -30.65 8.02 -11.23
C THR A 70 -31.73 8.92 -10.65
N ASP A 71 -32.83 8.35 -10.17
CA ASP A 71 -34.09 9.09 -9.98
C ASP A 71 -34.47 9.22 -8.50
N SER A 72 -33.70 10.00 -7.74
CA SER A 72 -34.24 10.64 -6.55
C SER A 72 -33.72 12.07 -6.46
N THR A 73 -34.64 13.01 -6.63
CA THR A 73 -34.46 14.47 -6.56
C THR A 73 -34.22 14.98 -5.13
N ASP A 74 -33.51 14.21 -4.31
CA ASP A 74 -33.26 14.56 -2.91
C ASP A 74 -31.76 14.51 -2.60
N ASN A 75 -31.34 15.41 -1.70
CA ASN A 75 -29.99 15.59 -1.16
C ASN A 75 -29.38 14.34 -0.46
N ASP A 76 -29.90 13.13 -0.71
CA ASP A 76 -29.54 11.88 -0.03
C ASP A 76 -28.30 11.19 -0.62
N PHE A 77 -27.56 11.87 -1.51
CA PHE A 77 -26.36 11.33 -2.16
C PHE A 77 -25.22 10.99 -1.19
N GLU A 78 -25.30 11.42 0.07
CA GLU A 78 -24.29 11.10 1.10
C GLU A 78 -24.44 9.68 1.70
N CYS A 79 -25.47 8.90 1.32
CA CYS A 79 -25.75 7.65 2.00
C CYS A 79 -25.90 6.42 1.10
N VAL A 80 -25.38 5.28 1.57
CA VAL A 80 -25.59 3.96 0.96
C VAL A 80 -27.07 3.61 0.96
N SER A 81 -27.59 3.11 -0.17
CA SER A 81 -29.03 2.81 -0.32
C SER A 81 -29.51 1.71 0.65
N PRO A 82 -30.82 1.66 1.02
CA PRO A 82 -31.34 0.66 1.94
C PRO A 82 -31.07 -0.80 1.49
N VAL A 83 -31.16 -1.06 0.18
CA VAL A 83 -30.87 -2.38 -0.40
C VAL A 83 -29.38 -2.72 -0.25
N GLN A 84 -28.48 -1.78 -0.53
CA GLN A 84 -27.04 -1.98 -0.33
C GLN A 84 -26.70 -2.21 1.15
N ARG A 85 -27.36 -1.52 2.09
CA ARG A 85 -27.17 -1.77 3.54
C ARG A 85 -27.56 -3.18 3.93
N THR A 86 -28.72 -3.65 3.48
CA THR A 86 -29.15 -5.05 3.70
C THR A 86 -28.13 -6.04 3.14
N ILE A 87 -27.54 -5.77 1.96
CA ILE A 87 -26.49 -6.61 1.39
C ILE A 87 -25.25 -6.64 2.29
N LEU A 88 -24.78 -5.47 2.74
CA LEU A 88 -23.63 -5.36 3.65
C LEU A 88 -23.86 -6.14 4.96
N GLU A 89 -25.09 -6.15 5.48
CA GLU A 89 -25.46 -6.89 6.69
C GLU A 89 -25.42 -8.41 6.50
N ILE A 90 -25.87 -8.93 5.36
CA ILE A 90 -25.90 -10.38 5.12
C ILE A 90 -24.55 -10.95 4.68
N LEU A 91 -23.69 -10.15 4.03
CA LEU A 91 -22.42 -10.61 3.44
C LEU A 91 -21.55 -11.48 4.36
N PRO A 92 -21.31 -11.13 5.64
CA PRO A 92 -20.50 -11.96 6.54
C PRO A 92 -21.04 -13.38 6.71
N VAL A 93 -22.36 -13.56 6.63
CA VAL A 93 -23.02 -14.86 6.82
C VAL A 93 -22.87 -15.77 5.61
N LEU A 94 -22.60 -15.19 4.43
CA LEU A 94 -22.52 -15.83 3.12
C LEU A 94 -21.17 -16.50 2.81
N CYS A 95 -20.26 -16.54 3.78
CA CYS A 95 -18.97 -17.22 3.62
C CYS A 95 -19.14 -18.68 3.16
N PRO A 96 -18.42 -19.14 2.12
CA PRO A 96 -18.46 -20.52 1.67
C PRO A 96 -18.07 -21.52 2.76
N THR A 97 -18.70 -22.70 2.74
CA THR A 97 -18.30 -23.82 3.61
C THR A 97 -17.11 -24.57 3.02
N GLU A 98 -16.51 -25.50 3.77
CA GLU A 98 -15.40 -26.35 3.27
C GLU A 98 -15.76 -27.09 1.97
N ARG A 99 -17.02 -27.50 1.82
CA ARG A 99 -17.53 -28.17 0.60
C ARG A 99 -17.55 -27.25 -0.63
N LEU A 100 -17.61 -25.95 -0.41
CA LEU A 100 -17.69 -24.91 -1.42
C LEU A 100 -16.37 -24.12 -1.49
N SER A 101 -15.21 -24.74 -1.23
CA SER A 101 -13.93 -24.00 -1.13
C SER A 101 -13.62 -23.20 -2.41
N THR A 102 -13.95 -23.75 -3.58
CA THR A 102 -13.82 -23.09 -4.89
C THR A 102 -14.67 -21.82 -5.04
N MET A 103 -15.71 -21.68 -4.21
CA MET A 103 -16.60 -20.51 -4.24
C MET A 103 -16.01 -19.29 -3.51
N TRP A 104 -14.96 -19.44 -2.70
CA TRP A 104 -14.25 -18.31 -2.10
C TRP A 104 -13.72 -17.34 -3.16
N PHE A 105 -13.19 -17.91 -4.25
CA PHE A 105 -12.72 -17.12 -5.38
C PHE A 105 -13.84 -16.27 -6.00
N HIS A 106 -14.99 -16.90 -6.28
CA HIS A 106 -16.14 -16.24 -6.90
C HIS A 106 -16.76 -15.17 -6.00
N LEU A 107 -16.88 -15.44 -4.69
CA LEU A 107 -17.37 -14.45 -3.73
C LEU A 107 -16.45 -13.23 -3.70
N LEU A 108 -15.16 -13.44 -3.42
CA LEU A 108 -14.21 -12.33 -3.23
C LEU A 108 -13.97 -11.54 -4.51
N GLN A 109 -13.83 -12.22 -5.65
CA GLN A 109 -13.75 -11.53 -6.94
C GLN A 109 -15.03 -10.75 -7.25
N GLY A 110 -16.20 -11.34 -6.97
CA GLY A 110 -17.48 -10.66 -7.12
C GLY A 110 -17.60 -9.39 -6.28
N LEU A 111 -17.06 -9.38 -5.05
CA LEU A 111 -17.02 -8.18 -4.20
C LEU A 111 -16.01 -7.14 -4.70
N LEU A 112 -14.83 -7.58 -5.18
CA LEU A 112 -13.83 -6.68 -5.76
C LEU A 112 -14.35 -5.91 -6.98
N CYS A 113 -15.29 -6.49 -7.74
CA CYS A 113 -15.92 -5.81 -8.88
C CYS A 113 -16.69 -4.53 -8.51
N PHE A 114 -17.06 -4.36 -7.24
CA PHE A 114 -17.78 -3.17 -6.77
C PHE A 114 -16.86 -2.12 -6.15
N LEU A 115 -15.55 -2.39 -6.11
CA LEU A 115 -14.54 -1.41 -5.74
C LEU A 115 -14.12 -0.60 -6.97
N PRO A 116 -13.66 0.65 -6.78
CA PRO A 116 -13.30 1.51 -7.90
C PRO A 116 -12.10 0.98 -8.69
N GLY A 117 -12.05 1.34 -9.98
CA GLY A 117 -10.95 0.98 -10.89
C GLY A 117 -10.91 -0.50 -11.28
N TYR A 118 -12.01 -1.24 -11.13
CA TYR A 118 -12.05 -2.65 -11.53
C TYR A 118 -12.14 -2.82 -13.05
N ASP A 119 -11.02 -3.22 -13.67
CA ASP A 119 -10.92 -3.42 -15.14
C ASP A 119 -11.40 -4.79 -15.65
N GLY A 120 -11.99 -5.64 -14.80
CA GLY A 120 -12.41 -6.98 -15.23
C GLY A 120 -13.70 -6.92 -16.03
N ASN A 121 -13.69 -7.49 -17.24
CA ASN A 121 -14.94 -7.87 -17.90
C ASN A 121 -15.69 -8.81 -16.97
N MET A 122 -16.90 -8.42 -16.61
CA MET A 122 -17.85 -9.29 -15.93
C MET A 122 -18.37 -10.29 -16.95
N ASP A 123 -17.55 -11.27 -17.31
CA ASP A 123 -18.05 -12.48 -17.94
C ASP A 123 -18.87 -13.20 -16.86
N VAL A 124 -20.17 -12.90 -16.86
CA VAL A 124 -21.17 -13.70 -16.16
C VAL A 124 -20.87 -15.15 -16.54
N VAL A 125 -20.65 -15.99 -15.53
CA VAL A 125 -20.45 -17.44 -15.71
C VAL A 125 -21.70 -18.00 -16.36
N ASN A 126 -21.71 -18.05 -17.69
CA ASN A 126 -22.72 -18.70 -18.50
C ASN A 126 -22.26 -20.14 -18.72
N SER A 127 -22.69 -21.06 -17.85
CA SER A 127 -22.88 -22.44 -18.29
C SER A 127 -24.07 -22.43 -19.24
N GLU A 128 -23.76 -22.57 -20.53
CA GLU A 128 -24.63 -22.83 -21.67
C GLU A 128 -26.12 -22.97 -21.34
N THR A 129 -26.87 -21.86 -21.34
CA THR A 129 -28.14 -21.67 -22.06
C THR A 129 -28.76 -20.31 -21.74
N THR A 130 -29.13 -19.60 -22.81
CA THR A 130 -30.05 -18.44 -22.88
C THR A 130 -29.58 -17.06 -22.37
N THR A 131 -29.52 -16.14 -23.34
CA THR A 131 -29.45 -14.67 -23.30
C THR A 131 -28.15 -14.01 -22.85
N VAL A 132 -27.39 -13.56 -23.86
CA VAL A 132 -26.29 -12.60 -23.77
C VAL A 132 -26.83 -11.26 -23.27
N ILE A 133 -26.45 -10.86 -22.05
CA ILE A 133 -26.45 -9.44 -21.67
C ILE A 133 -25.02 -8.96 -21.83
N SER A 134 -24.70 -8.48 -23.04
CA SER A 134 -23.46 -7.75 -23.29
C SER A 134 -23.64 -6.35 -22.69
N GLY A 135 -23.12 -6.15 -21.49
CA GLY A 135 -22.83 -4.80 -20.99
C GLY A 135 -21.56 -4.31 -21.66
N ARG A 136 -21.66 -3.79 -22.89
CA ARG A 136 -20.62 -2.95 -23.48
C ARG A 136 -20.49 -1.71 -22.60
N PHE A 137 -19.54 -1.69 -21.67
CA PHE A 137 -19.06 -0.42 -21.15
C PHE A 137 -18.03 0.12 -22.15
N LEU A 138 -18.33 1.32 -22.61
CA LEU A 138 -17.70 2.01 -23.72
C LEU A 138 -16.19 2.11 -23.51
N GLN A 139 -15.47 1.60 -24.51
CA GLN A 139 -14.14 2.05 -24.83
C GLN A 139 -14.34 3.32 -25.65
N GLU A 140 -14.34 4.51 -25.03
CA GLU A 140 -14.29 5.77 -25.77
C GLU A 140 -13.63 6.87 -24.94
N GLU A 141 -12.76 7.60 -25.63
CA GLU A 141 -11.85 8.61 -25.12
C GLU A 141 -12.59 9.90 -24.72
N HIS A 142 -12.11 10.53 -23.64
CA HIS A 142 -12.21 11.96 -23.32
C HIS A 142 -13.56 12.68 -23.53
N SER A 143 -14.48 12.51 -22.56
CA SER A 143 -15.29 13.60 -21.98
C SER A 143 -15.99 13.11 -20.70
N GLU A 144 -15.61 13.61 -19.52
CA GLU A 144 -16.28 13.26 -18.26
C GLU A 144 -17.68 13.88 -18.22
N SER A 145 -18.72 13.04 -18.23
CA SER A 145 -20.11 13.47 -18.06
C SER A 145 -20.47 13.51 -16.57
N VAL A 146 -21.44 14.36 -16.21
CA VAL A 146 -21.96 14.49 -14.83
C VAL A 146 -22.53 13.16 -14.29
N GLU A 147 -22.94 12.25 -15.18
CA GLU A 147 -23.40 10.91 -14.80
C GLU A 147 -22.25 9.98 -14.37
N ASP A 148 -21.08 10.08 -15.01
CA ASP A 148 -19.91 9.27 -14.68
C ASP A 148 -19.33 9.65 -13.30
N GLU A 149 -19.28 10.94 -12.98
CA GLU A 149 -18.89 11.42 -11.65
C GLU A 149 -19.83 10.92 -10.54
N ARG A 150 -21.15 10.88 -10.79
CA ARG A 150 -22.14 10.41 -9.82
C ARG A 150 -22.02 8.91 -9.55
N ILE A 151 -21.82 8.11 -10.60
CA ILE A 151 -21.63 6.67 -10.48
C ILE A 151 -20.34 6.38 -9.70
N ARG A 152 -19.25 7.13 -9.98
CA ARG A 152 -17.99 7.05 -9.22
C ARG A 152 -18.20 7.40 -7.75
N PHE A 153 -18.92 8.48 -7.43
CA PHE A 153 -19.17 8.90 -6.05
C PHE A 153 -19.99 7.87 -5.25
N SER A 154 -21.07 7.34 -5.85
CA SER A 154 -21.86 6.26 -5.26
C SER A 154 -21.01 4.99 -5.04
N SER A 155 -20.08 4.70 -5.96
CA SER A 155 -19.17 3.56 -5.84
C SER A 155 -18.19 3.73 -4.69
N TYR A 156 -17.76 4.97 -4.40
CA TYR A 156 -16.86 5.25 -3.28
C TYR A 156 -17.57 5.07 -1.94
N LEU A 157 -18.77 5.63 -1.77
CA LEU A 157 -19.55 5.48 -0.52
C LEU A 157 -19.91 4.02 -0.22
N PHE A 158 -20.32 3.25 -1.24
CA PHE A 158 -20.54 1.82 -1.06
C PHE A 158 -19.23 1.09 -0.77
N GLY A 159 -18.16 1.42 -1.49
CA GLY A 159 -16.82 0.88 -1.27
C GLY A 159 -16.31 1.10 0.16
N GLU A 160 -16.57 2.26 0.76
CA GLU A 160 -16.19 2.58 2.14
C GLU A 160 -16.79 1.60 3.16
N LYS A 161 -18.01 1.11 2.92
CA LYS A 161 -18.66 0.13 3.80
C LYS A 161 -18.34 -1.30 3.41
N LEU A 162 -18.17 -1.58 2.12
CA LEU A 162 -17.85 -2.91 1.61
C LEU A 162 -16.42 -3.34 1.97
N LEU A 163 -15.44 -2.43 1.87
CA LEU A 163 -14.02 -2.77 1.96
C LEU A 163 -13.64 -3.41 3.31
N PRO A 164 -14.08 -2.90 4.49
CA PRO A 164 -13.83 -3.57 5.77
C PRO A 164 -14.41 -4.97 5.84
N ILE A 165 -15.62 -5.16 5.28
CA ILE A 165 -16.30 -6.46 5.25
C ILE A 165 -15.54 -7.43 4.34
N LEU A 166 -15.12 -6.98 3.15
CA LEU A 166 -14.32 -7.77 2.21
C LEU A 166 -13.01 -8.23 2.84
N VAL A 167 -12.27 -7.33 3.49
CA VAL A 167 -11.03 -7.66 4.19
C VAL A 167 -11.31 -8.69 5.29
N ASN A 168 -12.36 -8.50 6.09
CA ASN A 168 -12.72 -9.43 7.15
C ASN A 168 -13.08 -10.83 6.59
N ILE A 169 -13.89 -10.90 5.54
CA ILE A 169 -14.24 -12.16 4.85
C ILE A 169 -12.98 -12.85 4.32
N TYR A 170 -12.09 -12.11 3.64
CA TYR A 170 -10.82 -12.64 3.15
C TYR A 170 -9.96 -13.22 4.28
N LEU A 171 -9.89 -12.55 5.42
CA LEU A 171 -9.10 -13.02 6.56
C LEU A 171 -9.66 -14.27 7.24
N HIS A 172 -10.95 -14.56 7.05
CA HIS A 172 -11.58 -15.82 7.48
C HIS A 172 -11.45 -16.95 6.45
N ALA A 173 -11.01 -16.66 5.22
CA ALA A 173 -10.84 -17.67 4.19
C ALA A 173 -9.76 -18.70 4.57
N PRO A 174 -9.88 -19.97 4.13
CA PRO A 174 -8.84 -20.98 4.34
C PRO A 174 -7.49 -20.54 3.76
N ALA A 175 -6.38 -20.96 4.38
CA ALA A 175 -5.02 -20.58 3.97
C ALA A 175 -4.74 -20.86 2.48
N ARG A 176 -5.28 -21.97 1.96
CA ARG A 176 -5.18 -22.32 0.54
C ARG A 176 -5.79 -21.25 -0.36
N GLU A 177 -7.01 -20.79 -0.04
CA GLU A 177 -7.72 -19.80 -0.86
C GLU A 177 -7.10 -18.42 -0.70
N LYS A 178 -6.69 -18.04 0.51
CA LYS A 178 -5.95 -16.80 0.74
C LYS A 178 -4.70 -16.71 -0.14
N CYS A 179 -3.91 -17.79 -0.20
CA CYS A 179 -2.71 -17.81 -1.01
C CYS A 179 -2.99 -17.57 -2.50
N VAL A 180 -4.11 -18.09 -3.03
CA VAL A 180 -4.49 -17.90 -4.44
C VAL A 180 -5.02 -16.49 -4.70
N LEU A 181 -5.80 -15.96 -3.77
CA LEU A 181 -6.53 -14.70 -3.92
C LEU A 181 -5.75 -13.45 -3.50
N SER A 182 -4.66 -13.62 -2.74
CA SER A 182 -3.91 -12.51 -2.19
C SER A 182 -3.47 -11.46 -3.22
N PRO A 183 -3.03 -11.80 -4.47
CA PRO A 183 -2.66 -10.77 -5.43
C PRO A 183 -3.87 -9.91 -5.85
N ASP A 184 -5.04 -10.51 -6.03
CA ASP A 184 -6.25 -9.81 -6.46
C ASP A 184 -6.78 -8.88 -5.36
N ILE A 185 -6.69 -9.32 -4.10
CA ILE A 185 -7.05 -8.53 -2.93
C ILE A 185 -6.11 -7.33 -2.76
N ILE A 186 -4.79 -7.55 -2.86
CA ILE A 186 -3.81 -6.46 -2.80
C ILE A 186 -4.03 -5.45 -3.93
N LYS A 187 -4.26 -5.93 -5.16
CA LYS A 187 -4.54 -5.06 -6.30
C LYS A 187 -5.81 -4.24 -6.10
N GLY A 188 -6.88 -4.87 -5.60
CA GLY A 188 -8.14 -4.20 -5.28
C GLY A 188 -7.98 -3.10 -4.23
N LEU A 189 -7.29 -3.41 -3.13
CA LEU A 189 -6.93 -2.43 -2.11
C LEU A 189 -6.09 -1.29 -2.71
N GLY A 190 -5.09 -1.63 -3.53
CA GLY A 190 -4.27 -0.67 -4.27
C GLY A 190 -5.07 0.37 -5.05
N ARG A 191 -6.09 -0.07 -5.79
CA ARG A 191 -6.99 0.82 -6.53
C ARG A 191 -7.78 1.74 -5.59
N CYS A 192 -8.23 1.23 -4.44
CA CYS A 192 -8.86 2.06 -3.41
C CYS A 192 -7.88 3.07 -2.77
N LEU A 193 -6.59 2.77 -2.64
CA LEU A 193 -5.59 3.74 -2.15
C LEU A 193 -5.39 4.90 -3.14
N VAL A 194 -5.50 4.65 -4.44
CA VAL A 194 -5.33 5.67 -5.49
C VAL A 194 -6.40 6.76 -5.41
N THR A 195 -7.58 6.48 -4.86
CA THR A 195 -8.66 7.47 -4.72
C THR A 195 -8.28 8.64 -3.81
N ARG A 196 -7.17 8.56 -3.06
CA ARG A 196 -6.58 9.73 -2.39
C ARG A 196 -6.28 10.88 -3.37
N ARG A 197 -5.87 10.56 -4.60
CA ARG A 197 -5.57 11.56 -5.64
C ARG A 197 -6.85 12.12 -6.24
N ASP A 198 -7.79 11.25 -6.57
CA ASP A 198 -8.99 11.62 -7.33
C ASP A 198 -10.08 12.22 -6.43
N SER A 199 -10.14 11.79 -5.17
CA SER A 199 -11.11 12.20 -4.16
C SER A 199 -10.48 12.23 -2.76
N PRO A 200 -9.61 13.22 -2.44
CA PRO A 200 -8.86 13.27 -1.18
C PRO A 200 -9.75 13.29 0.08
N ASN A 201 -10.95 13.85 -0.05
CA ASN A 201 -11.93 13.95 1.04
C ASN A 201 -12.67 12.63 1.33
N SER A 202 -12.64 11.64 0.42
CA SER A 202 -13.28 10.34 0.65
C SER A 202 -12.58 9.57 1.77
N MET A 203 -13.36 8.80 2.55
CA MET A 203 -12.82 7.91 3.59
C MET A 203 -12.23 6.63 2.98
N LEU A 204 -12.54 6.32 1.71
CA LEU A 204 -12.21 5.05 1.08
C LEU A 204 -10.70 4.76 1.10
N TRP A 205 -9.86 5.71 0.72
CA TRP A 205 -8.42 5.50 0.72
C TRP A 205 -7.85 5.29 2.13
N ARG A 206 -8.44 5.95 3.15
CA ARG A 206 -8.04 5.81 4.56
C ARG A 206 -8.32 4.39 5.06
N ILE A 207 -9.54 3.91 4.81
CA ILE A 207 -9.96 2.54 5.11
C ILE A 207 -9.12 1.52 4.34
N ALA A 208 -8.77 1.83 3.09
CA ALA A 208 -7.96 0.95 2.26
C ALA A 208 -6.52 0.82 2.76
N VAL A 209 -5.92 1.88 3.32
CA VAL A 209 -4.61 1.81 3.99
C VAL A 209 -4.65 0.83 5.16
N GLU A 210 -5.68 0.91 6.01
CA GLU A 210 -5.86 -0.02 7.13
C GLU A 210 -6.03 -1.47 6.65
N GLY A 211 -6.92 -1.68 5.67
CA GLY A 211 -7.17 -2.98 5.07
C GLY A 211 -5.93 -3.59 4.43
N PHE A 212 -5.17 -2.80 3.67
CA PHE A 212 -3.91 -3.21 3.05
C PHE A 212 -2.87 -3.63 4.08
N ASN A 213 -2.65 -2.81 5.11
CA ASN A 213 -1.72 -3.15 6.19
C ASN A 213 -2.13 -4.44 6.91
N HIS A 214 -3.42 -4.63 7.16
CA HIS A 214 -3.92 -5.81 7.85
C HIS A 214 -3.74 -7.09 7.03
N VAL A 215 -4.09 -7.07 5.73
CA VAL A 215 -3.88 -8.20 4.81
C VAL A 215 -2.40 -8.53 4.65
N LEU A 216 -1.55 -7.51 4.50
CA LEU A 216 -0.12 -7.68 4.31
C LEU A 216 0.55 -8.30 5.56
N ILE A 217 0.21 -7.81 6.76
CA ILE A 217 0.73 -8.35 8.02
C ILE A 217 0.25 -9.78 8.25
N ASP A 218 -1.02 -10.10 7.94
CA ASP A 218 -1.55 -11.47 8.04
C ASP A 218 -0.76 -12.44 7.14
N ASP A 219 -0.45 -12.03 5.90
CA ASP A 219 0.31 -12.84 4.95
C ASP A 219 1.74 -13.13 5.42
N ILE A 220 2.47 -12.10 5.84
CA ILE A 220 3.87 -12.23 6.28
C ILE A 220 3.97 -13.08 7.56
N THR A 221 3.01 -12.96 8.46
CA THR A 221 3.07 -13.64 9.76
C THR A 221 2.57 -15.08 9.74
N LYS A 222 1.54 -15.40 8.94
CA LYS A 222 0.84 -16.69 9.01
C LYS A 222 0.98 -17.55 7.76
N LEU A 223 0.92 -16.97 6.56
CA LEU A 223 0.75 -17.74 5.31
C LEU A 223 2.01 -18.46 4.83
N ILE A 224 3.19 -18.03 5.28
CA ILE A 224 4.46 -18.69 4.91
C ILE A 224 4.51 -20.14 5.40
N LYS A 225 3.82 -20.47 6.50
CA LYS A 225 3.97 -21.74 7.23
C LYS A 225 2.95 -22.83 6.87
N ASP A 226 1.78 -22.49 6.32
CA ASP A 226 0.59 -23.37 6.39
C ASP A 226 -0.09 -23.75 5.04
N SER A 227 0.52 -23.49 3.87
CA SER A 227 -0.15 -23.78 2.58
C SER A 227 0.21 -25.13 1.95
N ASP A 228 -0.77 -26.04 1.91
CA ASP A 228 -0.76 -27.34 1.19
C ASP A 228 -1.05 -27.15 -0.32
N ILE A 229 -0.27 -26.30 -0.99
CA ILE A 229 -0.40 -25.99 -2.43
C ILE A 229 0.81 -26.52 -3.18
N ASP A 230 0.57 -27.01 -4.41
CA ASP A 230 1.63 -27.34 -5.37
C ASP A 230 2.71 -26.23 -5.43
N PRO A 231 3.99 -26.56 -5.22
CA PRO A 231 5.05 -25.56 -5.09
C PRO A 231 5.21 -24.67 -6.33
N ASN A 232 4.96 -25.21 -7.54
CA ASN A 232 5.10 -24.43 -8.78
C ASN A 232 3.97 -23.40 -8.90
N LYS A 233 2.73 -23.81 -8.64
CA LYS A 233 1.60 -22.87 -8.59
C LYS A 233 1.79 -21.81 -7.51
N ARG A 234 2.22 -22.21 -6.30
CA ARG A 234 2.53 -21.28 -5.19
C ARG A 234 3.57 -20.24 -5.63
N LYS A 235 4.68 -20.67 -6.24
CA LYS A 235 5.73 -19.76 -6.72
C LYS A 235 5.19 -18.70 -7.69
N SER A 236 4.39 -19.12 -8.68
CA SER A 236 3.82 -18.18 -9.65
C SER A 236 2.90 -17.14 -8.98
N VAL A 237 2.08 -17.58 -8.02
CA VAL A 237 1.17 -16.68 -7.30
C VAL A 237 1.94 -15.72 -6.40
N ARG A 238 2.99 -16.18 -5.71
CA ARG A 238 3.86 -15.33 -4.88
C ARG A 238 4.58 -14.27 -5.72
N ILE A 239 5.06 -14.61 -6.92
CA ILE A 239 5.66 -13.60 -7.83
C ILE A 239 4.64 -12.50 -8.16
N ARG A 240 3.40 -12.88 -8.49
CA ARG A 240 2.33 -11.91 -8.76
C ARG A 240 2.02 -11.06 -7.51
N PHE A 241 1.86 -11.68 -6.36
CA PHE A 241 1.59 -11.00 -5.09
C PHE A 241 2.64 -9.93 -4.78
N TRP A 242 3.93 -10.28 -4.87
CA TRP A 242 5.03 -9.34 -4.62
C TRP A 242 5.13 -8.23 -5.66
N LYS A 243 4.71 -8.49 -6.90
CA LYS A 243 4.58 -7.44 -7.92
C LYS A 243 3.49 -6.45 -7.54
N GLU A 244 2.30 -6.93 -7.16
CA GLU A 244 1.18 -6.07 -6.76
C GLU A 244 1.53 -5.24 -5.51
N ILE A 245 2.21 -5.82 -4.51
CA ILE A 245 2.70 -5.06 -3.33
C ILE A 245 3.63 -3.91 -3.76
N ALA A 246 4.61 -4.21 -4.63
CA ALA A 246 5.54 -3.19 -5.13
C ALA A 246 4.80 -2.10 -5.90
N ASP A 247 3.82 -2.47 -6.73
CA ASP A 247 2.99 -1.53 -7.49
C ASP A 247 2.17 -0.62 -6.55
N VAL A 248 1.55 -1.17 -5.51
CA VAL A 248 0.77 -0.40 -4.53
C VAL A 248 1.65 0.62 -3.80
N TYR A 249 2.80 0.20 -3.27
CA TYR A 249 3.70 1.11 -2.56
C TYR A 249 4.29 2.16 -3.51
N GLU A 250 4.72 1.77 -4.72
CA GLU A 250 5.24 2.71 -5.70
C GLU A 250 4.19 3.75 -6.09
N ILE A 251 2.97 3.33 -6.42
CA ILE A 251 1.92 4.25 -6.83
C ILE A 251 1.51 5.15 -5.66
N PHE A 252 1.18 4.59 -4.49
CA PHE A 252 0.62 5.37 -3.39
C PHE A 252 1.66 6.27 -2.73
N LEU A 253 2.84 5.73 -2.37
CA LEU A 253 3.85 6.52 -1.67
C LEU A 253 4.42 7.60 -2.58
N VAL A 254 4.71 7.30 -3.87
CA VAL A 254 5.34 8.24 -4.81
C VAL A 254 4.34 9.26 -5.37
N ASN A 255 3.06 8.93 -5.51
CA ASN A 255 2.10 9.86 -6.09
C ASN A 255 1.25 10.60 -5.06
N SER A 256 1.02 10.05 -3.87
CA SER A 256 0.01 10.59 -2.96
C SER A 256 0.55 11.05 -1.60
N CYS A 257 1.52 10.35 -1.01
CA CYS A 257 2.01 10.71 0.32
C CYS A 257 2.98 11.89 0.33
N GLY A 258 3.12 12.62 1.44
CA GLY A 258 4.17 13.63 1.65
C GLY A 258 4.17 14.78 0.64
N ARG A 259 3.00 15.13 0.10
CA ARG A 259 2.81 16.24 -0.85
C ARG A 259 2.11 17.41 -0.17
N ALA A 260 2.35 18.62 -0.68
CA ALA A 260 1.59 19.79 -0.28
C ALA A 260 0.11 19.58 -0.66
N LEU A 261 -0.77 19.56 0.34
CA LEU A 261 -2.22 19.39 0.17
C LEU A 261 -2.89 20.78 0.08
N SER A 262 -4.07 20.84 -0.55
CA SER A 262 -4.85 22.09 -0.63
C SER A 262 -5.23 22.59 0.77
N SER A 263 -5.28 23.91 0.93
CA SER A 263 -5.63 24.61 2.18
C SER A 263 -7.07 24.40 2.66
N ASP A 264 -7.90 23.73 1.87
CA ASP A 264 -9.34 23.60 2.13
C ASP A 264 -9.68 22.51 3.16
N VAL A 265 -8.68 21.73 3.60
CA VAL A 265 -8.83 20.61 4.52
C VAL A 265 -8.56 21.05 5.97
N SER A 266 -9.37 20.58 6.92
CA SER A 266 -9.22 20.96 8.32
C SER A 266 -7.87 20.50 8.89
N SER A 267 -7.28 21.28 9.80
CA SER A 267 -5.98 20.92 10.40
C SER A 267 -5.96 19.57 11.12
N GLU A 268 -7.11 19.10 11.61
CA GLU A 268 -7.24 17.80 12.28
C GLU A 268 -7.24 16.64 11.28
N SER A 269 -7.93 16.79 10.16
CA SER A 269 -7.95 15.76 9.10
C SER A 269 -6.60 15.65 8.37
N LEU A 270 -5.88 16.75 8.21
CA LEU A 270 -4.50 16.72 7.70
C LEU A 270 -3.57 15.90 8.62
N LYS A 271 -3.68 16.11 9.94
CA LYS A 271 -2.88 15.33 10.91
C LYS A 271 -3.23 13.85 10.90
N SER A 272 -4.50 13.48 10.80
CA SER A 272 -4.88 12.06 10.70
C SER A 272 -4.34 11.44 9.41
N ASP A 273 -4.37 12.18 8.31
CA ASP A 273 -3.82 11.72 7.03
C ASP A 273 -2.32 11.51 7.11
N GLU A 274 -1.60 12.44 7.73
CA GLU A 274 -0.16 12.32 7.97
C GLU A 274 0.17 11.09 8.85
N ILE A 275 -0.64 10.79 9.87
CA ILE A 275 -0.46 9.60 10.71
C ILE A 275 -0.66 8.32 9.88
N LEU A 276 -1.66 8.29 9.00
CA LEU A 276 -1.91 7.15 8.11
C LEU A 276 -0.76 6.95 7.12
N GLU A 277 -0.23 8.03 6.54
CA GLU A 277 0.96 7.98 5.67
C GLU A 277 2.18 7.42 6.38
N MET A 278 2.41 7.84 7.63
CA MET A 278 3.51 7.32 8.43
C MET A 278 3.29 5.84 8.77
N THR A 279 2.06 5.45 9.08
CA THR A 279 1.73 4.06 9.42
C THR A 279 2.00 3.12 8.25
N ILE A 280 1.60 3.46 7.02
CA ILE A 280 1.89 2.61 5.85
C ILE A 280 3.39 2.54 5.55
N LEU A 281 4.13 3.64 5.78
CA LEU A 281 5.58 3.70 5.63
C LEU A 281 6.30 2.86 6.70
N ASP A 282 5.81 2.87 7.94
CA ASP A 282 6.31 2.02 9.04
C ASP A 282 6.08 0.55 8.73
N VAL A 283 4.91 0.18 8.17
CA VAL A 283 4.67 -1.20 7.73
C VAL A 283 5.67 -1.61 6.65
N LEU A 284 5.96 -0.75 5.66
CA LEU A 284 6.97 -1.03 4.63
C LEU A 284 8.37 -1.20 5.23
N GLY A 285 8.85 -0.20 5.97
CA GLY A 285 10.24 -0.12 6.42
C GLY A 285 10.55 -1.01 7.61
N ASP A 286 9.61 -1.17 8.56
CA ASP A 286 9.89 -1.84 9.83
C ASP A 286 9.26 -3.23 9.95
N LYS A 287 8.18 -3.52 9.22
CA LYS A 287 7.54 -4.84 9.25
C LYS A 287 7.87 -5.67 8.02
N LEU A 288 7.68 -5.11 6.82
CA LEU A 288 7.87 -5.84 5.56
C LEU A 288 9.34 -6.07 5.26
N LEU A 289 10.14 -5.01 5.09
CA LEU A 289 11.54 -5.11 4.67
C LEU A 289 12.49 -5.62 5.78
N LYS A 290 11.99 -5.81 7.01
CA LYS A 290 12.76 -6.44 8.09
C LYS A 290 12.33 -7.88 8.38
N ALA A 291 11.26 -8.37 7.76
CA ALA A 291 10.81 -9.74 7.92
C ALA A 291 11.63 -10.73 7.08
N GLU A 292 11.53 -12.01 7.40
CA GLU A 292 11.99 -13.08 6.52
C GLU A 292 11.02 -13.23 5.34
N LEU A 293 11.46 -12.78 4.16
CA LEU A 293 10.64 -12.72 2.96
C LEU A 293 10.92 -13.88 2.00
N ASP A 294 9.86 -14.33 1.33
CA ASP A 294 9.91 -15.20 0.14
C ASP A 294 9.86 -14.38 -1.18
N ALA A 295 10.21 -13.10 -1.10
CA ALA A 295 10.09 -12.14 -2.20
C ALA A 295 11.18 -12.31 -3.27
N PRO A 296 10.83 -12.17 -4.56
CA PRO A 296 11.82 -11.99 -5.62
C PRO A 296 12.69 -10.75 -5.37
N ILE A 297 13.98 -10.85 -5.70
CA ILE A 297 14.95 -9.77 -5.47
C ILE A 297 14.56 -8.47 -6.20
N ASP A 298 13.96 -8.58 -7.39
CA ASP A 298 13.48 -7.42 -8.17
C ASP A 298 12.36 -6.66 -7.43
N SER A 299 11.44 -7.39 -6.78
CA SER A 299 10.37 -6.77 -5.98
C SER A 299 10.94 -6.05 -4.77
N VAL A 300 11.89 -6.66 -4.05
CA VAL A 300 12.59 -6.04 -2.92
C VAL A 300 13.33 -4.78 -3.37
N HIS A 301 14.07 -4.87 -4.48
CA HIS A 301 14.78 -3.73 -5.05
C HIS A 301 13.82 -2.58 -5.40
N ARG A 302 12.68 -2.87 -6.04
CA ARG A 302 11.66 -1.85 -6.35
C ARG A 302 11.12 -1.17 -5.09
N LEU A 303 10.87 -1.92 -4.02
CA LEU A 303 10.39 -1.35 -2.75
C LEU A 303 11.42 -0.40 -2.12
N ILE A 304 12.70 -0.76 -2.14
CA ILE A 304 13.78 0.09 -1.61
C ILE A 304 13.97 1.34 -2.49
N VAL A 305 13.92 1.20 -3.81
CA VAL A 305 13.96 2.35 -4.74
C VAL A 305 12.77 3.28 -4.53
N THR A 306 11.58 2.75 -4.24
CA THR A 306 10.40 3.56 -3.88
C THR A 306 10.65 4.39 -2.62
N LEU A 307 11.25 3.81 -1.57
CA LEU A 307 11.66 4.56 -0.39
C LEU A 307 12.64 5.69 -0.74
N ASP A 308 13.62 5.42 -1.60
CA ASP A 308 14.62 6.42 -2.02
C ASP A 308 13.99 7.57 -2.82
N ARG A 309 13.08 7.27 -3.75
CA ARG A 309 12.31 8.28 -4.49
C ARG A 309 11.48 9.17 -3.56
N CYS A 310 10.91 8.60 -2.51
CA CYS A 310 10.18 9.37 -1.50
C CYS A 310 11.14 10.22 -0.64
N ALA A 311 12.28 9.66 -0.24
CA ALA A 311 13.32 10.36 0.52
C ALA A 311 13.94 11.53 -0.26
N SER A 312 14.01 11.43 -1.59
CA SER A 312 14.64 12.44 -2.45
C SER A 312 13.83 13.71 -2.65
N ARG A 313 12.54 13.73 -2.29
CA ARG A 313 11.59 14.75 -2.74
C ARG A 313 11.97 16.15 -2.30
N THR A 314 12.22 16.34 -1.01
CA THR A 314 12.70 17.62 -0.49
C THR A 314 14.13 17.89 -0.95
N GLY A 315 14.96 16.84 -0.93
CA GLY A 315 16.36 16.88 -1.35
C GLY A 315 16.58 17.46 -2.75
N SER A 316 15.75 17.04 -3.72
CA SER A 316 15.91 17.36 -5.15
C SER A 316 15.33 18.71 -5.59
N LEU A 317 14.59 19.39 -4.72
CA LEU A 317 13.94 20.66 -5.06
C LEU A 317 14.91 21.83 -4.93
N SER A 318 14.67 22.88 -5.72
CA SER A 318 15.41 24.13 -5.59
C SER A 318 15.18 24.77 -4.22
N ILE A 319 16.14 25.57 -3.77
CA ILE A 319 16.07 26.15 -2.43
C ILE A 319 14.87 27.06 -2.20
N GLU A 320 14.44 27.77 -3.24
CA GLU A 320 13.24 28.61 -3.23
C GLU A 320 11.97 27.76 -3.03
N THR A 321 11.87 26.64 -3.75
CA THR A 321 10.70 25.75 -3.69
C THR A 321 10.64 25.04 -2.35
N VAL A 322 11.77 24.56 -1.84
CA VAL A 322 11.86 23.87 -0.53
C VAL A 322 11.40 24.79 0.60
N GLY A 323 11.70 26.09 0.53
CA GLY A 323 11.27 27.07 1.54
C GLY A 323 9.76 27.29 1.61
N LEU A 324 9.02 26.91 0.57
CA LEU A 324 7.56 27.06 0.50
C LEU A 324 6.81 25.78 0.88
N LEU A 325 7.53 24.66 1.08
CA LEU A 325 6.88 23.40 1.39
C LEU A 325 6.32 23.38 2.82
N PRO A 326 5.11 22.81 3.00
CA PRO A 326 4.60 22.49 4.32
C PRO A 326 5.55 21.54 5.09
N PRO A 327 5.65 21.68 6.43
CA PRO A 327 6.56 20.86 7.25
C PRO A 327 6.31 19.35 7.18
N HIS A 328 5.10 18.90 6.89
CA HIS A 328 4.80 17.46 6.79
C HIS A 328 5.49 16.80 5.60
N CYS A 329 5.74 17.55 4.51
CA CYS A 329 6.46 17.07 3.34
C CYS A 329 7.90 16.68 3.67
N SER A 330 8.61 17.53 4.43
CA SER A 330 9.97 17.23 4.89
C SER A 330 9.97 16.09 5.90
N ARG A 331 9.04 16.08 6.86
CA ARG A 331 8.90 14.99 7.83
C ARG A 331 8.71 13.62 7.17
N PHE A 332 7.88 13.55 6.13
CA PHE A 332 7.68 12.31 5.36
C PHE A 332 8.94 11.88 4.62
N SER A 333 9.62 12.81 3.94
CA SER A 333 10.86 12.53 3.21
C SER A 333 12.00 12.06 4.14
N LEU A 334 12.15 12.71 5.31
CA LEU A 334 13.11 12.29 6.33
C LEU A 334 12.77 10.93 6.93
N CYS A 335 11.49 10.62 7.15
CA CYS A 335 11.08 9.30 7.59
C CYS A 335 11.45 8.22 6.57
N CYS A 336 11.30 8.48 5.27
CA CYS A 336 11.72 7.57 4.20
C CYS A 336 13.25 7.33 4.25
N LEU A 337 14.03 8.40 4.38
CA LEU A 337 15.49 8.31 4.55
C LEU A 337 15.85 7.49 5.81
N GLN A 338 15.14 7.72 6.91
CA GLN A 338 15.30 6.96 8.16
C GLN A 338 15.06 5.47 7.96
N LYS A 339 14.03 5.09 7.17
CA LYS A 339 13.76 3.67 6.86
C LYS A 339 14.94 3.06 6.10
N ILE A 340 15.46 3.72 5.07
CA ILE A 340 16.62 3.22 4.31
C ILE A 340 17.83 3.04 5.23
N ILE A 341 18.13 4.03 6.08
CA ILE A 341 19.22 3.95 7.06
C ILE A 341 18.99 2.78 8.01
N SER A 342 17.75 2.55 8.46
CA SER A 342 17.41 1.45 9.34
C SER A 342 17.59 0.08 8.70
N LEU A 343 17.40 -0.07 7.37
CA LEU A 343 17.68 -1.31 6.65
C LEU A 343 19.18 -1.61 6.59
N CYS A 344 20.00 -0.57 6.61
CA CYS A 344 21.45 -0.65 6.59
C CYS A 344 22.07 -0.87 7.99
N ARG A 345 21.34 -0.54 9.05
CA ARG A 345 21.84 -0.60 10.43
C ARG A 345 21.96 -2.05 10.91
N TYR A 346 23.15 -2.37 11.39
CA TYR A 346 23.44 -3.58 12.13
C TYR A 346 23.15 -3.38 13.63
N ASN A 347 22.49 -4.35 14.24
CA ASN A 347 22.29 -4.44 15.69
C ASN A 347 22.62 -5.88 16.12
N THR A 348 23.46 -6.03 17.14
CA THR A 348 23.88 -7.35 17.67
C THR A 348 22.75 -8.10 18.37
N GLU A 349 21.70 -7.39 18.79
CA GLU A 349 20.54 -7.96 19.51
C GLU A 349 19.44 -8.51 18.59
N GLU A 350 19.46 -8.15 17.30
CA GLU A 350 18.47 -8.63 16.33
C GLU A 350 19.02 -9.84 15.57
N ASP A 351 18.18 -10.85 15.37
CA ASP A 351 18.53 -12.02 14.57
C ASP A 351 18.88 -11.57 13.13
N TRP A 352 20.17 -11.53 12.82
CA TRP A 352 20.67 -11.10 11.52
C TRP A 352 20.54 -12.23 10.50
N HIS A 353 19.32 -12.38 9.95
CA HIS A 353 19.01 -13.43 8.98
C HIS A 353 19.53 -13.11 7.58
N LYS A 354 19.69 -14.16 6.76
CA LYS A 354 20.19 -14.06 5.37
C LYS A 354 19.40 -13.06 4.52
N THR A 355 18.08 -13.00 4.66
CA THR A 355 17.23 -12.05 3.94
C THR A 355 17.60 -10.59 4.27
N ARG A 356 17.88 -10.30 5.54
CA ARG A 356 18.27 -8.96 5.99
C ARG A 356 19.61 -8.54 5.42
N LEU A 357 20.56 -9.47 5.32
CA LEU A 357 21.83 -9.22 4.66
C LEU A 357 21.64 -8.87 3.17
N GLU A 358 20.78 -9.60 2.44
CA GLU A 358 20.50 -9.29 1.02
C GLU A 358 19.81 -7.94 0.84
N ILE A 359 18.85 -7.61 1.71
CA ILE A 359 18.22 -6.28 1.73
C ILE A 359 19.27 -5.20 1.99
N CYS A 360 20.15 -5.41 2.97
CA CYS A 360 21.24 -4.48 3.28
C CYS A 360 22.19 -4.28 2.08
N LYS A 361 22.54 -5.35 1.35
CA LYS A 361 23.37 -5.26 0.13
C LYS A 361 22.73 -4.40 -0.95
N ILE A 362 21.40 -4.42 -1.07
CA ILE A 362 20.66 -3.57 -2.01
C ILE A 362 20.54 -2.13 -1.49
N SER A 363 20.21 -1.96 -0.20
CA SER A 363 19.99 -0.64 0.42
C SER A 363 21.27 0.18 0.55
N MET A 364 22.43 -0.45 0.78
CA MET A 364 23.68 0.27 1.05
C MET A 364 24.14 1.18 -0.11
N PRO A 365 24.25 0.71 -1.37
CA PRO A 365 24.59 1.58 -2.49
C PRO A 365 23.60 2.74 -2.68
N ILE A 366 22.30 2.47 -2.53
CA ILE A 366 21.23 3.49 -2.63
C ILE A 366 21.40 4.55 -1.54
N LEU A 367 21.62 4.12 -0.29
CA LEU A 367 21.85 5.00 0.83
C LEU A 367 23.07 5.89 0.61
N MET A 368 24.21 5.31 0.22
CA MET A 368 25.45 6.08 0.03
C MET A 368 25.30 7.13 -1.06
N ASN A 369 24.68 6.78 -2.20
CA ASN A 369 24.37 7.74 -3.25
C ASN A 369 23.44 8.86 -2.74
N ARG A 370 22.40 8.52 -1.96
CA ARG A 370 21.49 9.51 -1.36
C ARG A 370 22.23 10.46 -0.40
N CYS A 371 23.11 9.94 0.45
CA CYS A 371 23.92 10.76 1.35
C CYS A 371 24.79 11.75 0.57
N GLU A 372 25.47 11.28 -0.47
CA GLU A 372 26.28 12.12 -1.35
C GLU A 372 25.44 13.20 -2.03
N CYS A 373 24.26 12.84 -2.59
CA CYS A 373 23.35 13.82 -3.19
C CYS A 373 22.92 14.91 -2.20
N ILE A 374 22.54 14.56 -0.97
CA ILE A 374 22.11 15.53 0.04
C ILE A 374 23.25 16.48 0.41
N ILE A 375 24.46 15.94 0.65
CA ILE A 375 25.62 16.75 1.00
C ILE A 375 26.00 17.70 -0.15
N ASN A 376 26.09 17.18 -1.37
CA ASN A 376 26.46 17.97 -2.53
C ASN A 376 25.41 19.05 -2.85
N GLN A 377 24.13 18.72 -2.70
CA GLN A 377 23.06 19.70 -2.85
C GLN A 377 23.16 20.79 -1.78
N PHE A 378 23.40 20.43 -0.52
CA PHE A 378 23.59 21.41 0.55
C PHE A 378 24.76 22.37 0.28
N ILE A 379 25.89 21.84 -0.19
CA ILE A 379 27.08 22.65 -0.54
C ILE A 379 26.77 23.58 -1.72
N SER A 380 26.04 23.10 -2.74
CA SER A 380 25.62 23.93 -3.87
C SER A 380 24.69 25.06 -3.42
N ASP A 381 23.67 24.70 -2.65
CA ASP A 381 22.68 25.62 -2.07
C ASP A 381 23.36 26.69 -1.20
N GLU A 382 24.41 26.35 -0.45
CA GLU A 382 25.18 27.29 0.35
C GLU A 382 25.88 28.35 -0.51
N LYS A 383 26.46 27.93 -1.63
CA LYS A 383 27.12 28.83 -2.59
C LYS A 383 26.11 29.76 -3.25
N ASP A 384 24.95 29.24 -3.61
CA ASP A 384 23.89 29.99 -4.30
C ASP A 384 23.22 31.02 -3.37
N LEU A 385 23.03 30.69 -2.08
CA LEU A 385 22.44 31.62 -1.10
C LEU A 385 23.38 32.73 -0.64
N GLY A 386 24.69 32.51 -0.65
CA GLY A 386 25.64 33.43 -0.01
C GLY A 386 25.30 33.65 1.48
N GLU A 387 24.85 34.86 1.83
CA GLU A 387 24.54 35.26 3.22
C GLU A 387 23.07 35.00 3.63
N TYR A 388 22.17 34.65 2.70
CA TYR A 388 20.76 34.42 3.02
C TYR A 388 20.55 33.15 3.85
N PRO A 389 19.66 33.14 4.85
CA PRO A 389 19.45 31.95 5.69
C PRO A 389 18.91 30.77 4.87
N PHE A 390 19.29 29.55 5.25
CA PHE A 390 18.73 28.35 4.65
C PHE A 390 17.25 28.16 5.03
N PRO A 391 16.42 27.58 4.13
CA PRO A 391 15.14 26.99 4.52
C PRO A 391 15.29 25.96 5.65
N SER A 392 14.33 25.92 6.57
CA SER A 392 14.35 24.98 7.71
C SER A 392 14.48 23.52 7.25
N ALA A 393 13.71 23.12 6.23
CA ALA A 393 13.73 21.76 5.69
C ALA A 393 15.13 21.34 5.19
N ARG A 394 15.92 22.24 4.59
CA ARG A 394 17.28 21.93 4.11
C ARG A 394 18.25 21.74 5.27
N LEU A 395 18.17 22.61 6.30
CA LEU A 395 18.98 22.46 7.51
C LEU A 395 18.62 21.21 8.28
N GLU A 396 17.34 20.93 8.45
CA GLU A 396 16.83 19.74 9.13
C GLU A 396 17.30 18.46 8.43
N GLU A 397 17.20 18.40 7.10
CA GLU A 397 17.68 17.27 6.29
C GLU A 397 19.16 17.02 6.49
N MET A 398 19.97 18.08 6.42
CA MET A 398 21.42 17.96 6.57
C MET A 398 21.83 17.56 8.00
N VAL A 399 21.23 18.20 9.01
CA VAL A 399 21.47 17.85 10.42
C VAL A 399 21.06 16.40 10.70
N PHE A 400 19.88 16.01 10.25
CA PHE A 400 19.37 14.65 10.41
C PHE A 400 20.33 13.63 9.80
N LEU A 401 20.78 13.88 8.56
CA LEU A 401 21.72 13.00 7.86
C LEU A 401 23.02 12.81 8.64
N LEU A 402 23.68 13.89 9.06
CA LEU A 402 24.96 13.82 9.77
C LEU A 402 24.82 13.09 11.11
N GLN A 403 23.73 13.33 11.83
CA GLN A 403 23.44 12.62 13.08
C GLN A 403 23.22 11.13 12.85
N GLN A 404 22.44 10.75 11.82
CA GLN A 404 22.23 9.35 11.51
C GLN A 404 23.51 8.65 11.05
N LEU A 405 24.35 9.30 10.22
CA LEU A 405 25.64 8.75 9.79
C LEU A 405 26.59 8.50 10.97
N SER A 406 26.57 9.36 12.00
CA SER A 406 27.40 9.20 13.20
C SER A 406 27.00 7.99 14.06
N SER A 407 25.74 7.60 14.01
CA SER A 407 25.18 6.47 14.78
C SER A 407 25.05 5.19 13.97
N LEU A 408 25.24 5.25 12.65
CA LEU A 408 25.12 4.10 11.79
C LEU A 408 26.33 3.18 12.00
N ILE A 409 26.04 1.91 12.27
CA ILE A 409 26.99 0.81 12.27
C ILE A 409 26.50 -0.18 11.22
N ILE A 410 27.39 -0.61 10.34
CA ILE A 410 27.09 -1.56 9.28
C ILE A 410 27.72 -2.93 9.56
N HIS A 411 27.09 -3.97 9.03
CA HIS A 411 27.59 -5.33 9.17
C HIS A 411 28.90 -5.52 8.38
N SER A 412 29.84 -6.29 8.93
CA SER A 412 31.16 -6.47 8.29
C SER A 412 31.10 -7.04 6.86
N GLU A 413 30.10 -7.88 6.56
CA GLU A 413 29.90 -8.45 5.23
C GLU A 413 29.36 -7.46 4.21
N THR A 414 28.71 -6.38 4.64
CA THR A 414 28.21 -5.33 3.74
C THR A 414 29.28 -4.29 3.41
N THR A 415 30.37 -4.23 4.19
CA THR A 415 31.56 -3.42 3.87
C THR A 415 32.14 -3.76 2.50
N CYS A 416 32.04 -5.01 2.03
CA CYS A 416 32.49 -5.41 0.70
C CYS A 416 31.71 -4.73 -0.45
N MET A 417 30.49 -4.25 -0.20
CA MET A 417 29.68 -3.52 -1.19
C MET A 417 30.11 -2.06 -1.33
N LEU A 418 30.89 -1.54 -0.38
CA LEU A 418 31.42 -0.18 -0.45
C LEU A 418 32.61 -0.16 -1.41
N HIS A 419 32.52 0.68 -2.44
CA HIS A 419 33.61 0.92 -3.40
C HIS A 419 34.74 1.77 -2.79
N LEU A 420 35.29 1.31 -1.67
CA LEU A 420 36.37 2.00 -0.96
C LEU A 420 37.66 1.95 -1.79
N GLN A 421 38.42 3.05 -1.76
CA GLN A 421 39.75 3.09 -2.35
C GLN A 421 40.67 2.05 -1.68
N GLN A 422 41.56 1.44 -2.46
CA GLN A 422 42.40 0.32 -2.01
C GLN A 422 43.20 0.65 -0.74
N LYS A 423 43.67 1.91 -0.60
CA LYS A 423 44.42 2.39 0.57
C LYS A 423 43.63 2.28 1.88
N PHE A 424 42.33 2.51 1.85
CA PHE A 424 41.47 2.38 3.03
C PHE A 424 41.19 0.91 3.35
N LYS A 425 41.09 0.04 2.34
CA LYS A 425 40.92 -1.40 2.54
C LYS A 425 42.11 -2.02 3.28
N ASP A 426 43.33 -1.62 2.93
CA ASP A 426 44.55 -2.12 3.57
C ASP A 426 44.67 -1.67 5.04
N SER A 427 44.22 -0.45 5.36
CA SER A 427 44.17 0.05 6.75
C SER A 427 43.08 -0.65 7.57
N LEU A 428 41.89 -0.85 7.01
CA LEU A 428 40.78 -1.56 7.66
C LEU A 428 41.10 -3.04 7.94
N LEU A 429 41.91 -3.68 7.09
CA LEU A 429 42.36 -5.07 7.32
C LEU A 429 43.40 -5.18 8.44
N LYS A 430 44.15 -4.12 8.72
CA LYS A 430 45.17 -4.08 9.78
C LYS A 430 44.57 -3.75 11.15
N ASN A 431 43.48 -3.01 11.19
CA ASN A 431 42.82 -2.62 12.42
C ASN A 431 41.85 -3.70 12.90
N GLN A 432 42.05 -4.17 14.14
CA GLN A 432 41.19 -5.18 14.78
C GLN A 432 39.85 -4.57 15.25
N SER A 433 39.77 -3.25 15.40
CA SER A 433 38.56 -2.50 15.76
C SER A 433 37.63 -2.34 14.56
N LYS A 434 36.86 -3.39 14.24
CA LYS A 434 35.77 -3.31 13.27
C LYS A 434 34.55 -2.66 13.93
N GLU A 435 34.60 -1.36 14.20
CA GLU A 435 33.43 -0.63 14.75
C GLU A 435 32.29 -0.53 13.74
N GLY A 436 32.53 -0.94 12.48
CA GLY A 436 31.53 -1.04 11.44
C GLY A 436 31.16 0.32 10.88
N ARG A 437 32.10 1.27 10.87
CA ARG A 437 31.88 2.66 10.41
C ARG A 437 32.55 2.97 9.07
N SER A 438 32.96 1.94 8.34
CA SER A 438 33.56 2.05 7.01
C SER A 438 32.76 2.84 5.97
N HIS A 439 31.44 3.03 6.14
CA HIS A 439 30.62 3.91 5.29
C HIS A 439 31.06 5.37 5.34
N LEU A 440 31.59 5.84 6.47
CA LEU A 440 32.05 7.23 6.63
C LEU A 440 33.25 7.54 5.73
N LEU A 441 34.09 6.54 5.45
CA LEU A 441 35.27 6.70 4.59
C LEU A 441 34.89 6.99 3.14
N LEU A 442 33.72 6.51 2.69
CA LEU A 442 33.23 6.78 1.34
C LEU A 442 32.83 8.25 1.16
N LEU A 443 32.29 8.86 2.22
CA LEU A 443 31.80 10.24 2.23
C LEU A 443 32.86 11.25 2.70
N LEU A 444 34.08 10.79 3.02
CA LEU A 444 35.16 11.64 3.52
C LEU A 444 35.43 12.87 2.63
N PRO A 445 35.52 12.77 1.28
CA PRO A 445 35.72 13.95 0.44
C PRO A 445 34.62 15.00 0.66
N SER A 446 33.36 14.58 0.69
CA SER A 446 32.21 15.47 0.91
C SER A 446 32.22 16.08 2.31
N PHE A 447 32.69 15.36 3.34
CA PHE A 447 32.84 15.92 4.68
C PHE A 447 33.93 17.00 4.76
N CYS A 448 35.02 16.86 4.00
CA CYS A 448 36.08 17.87 3.96
C CYS A 448 35.55 19.21 3.43
N ASP A 449 34.69 19.19 2.41
CA ASP A 449 34.08 20.41 1.87
C ASP A 449 33.14 21.09 2.88
N LEU A 450 32.45 20.31 3.72
CA LEU A 450 31.55 20.83 4.75
C LEU A 450 32.24 21.48 5.95
N ILE A 451 33.56 21.30 6.12
CA ILE A 451 34.33 21.98 7.19
C ILE A 451 34.21 23.50 7.06
N LEU A 452 34.04 23.97 5.82
CA LEU A 452 33.92 25.38 5.48
C LEU A 452 32.47 25.90 5.55
N SER A 453 31.49 25.08 5.95
CA SER A 453 30.10 25.52 6.03
C SER A 453 29.92 26.68 7.01
N ARG A 454 29.06 27.64 6.65
CA ARG A 454 28.73 28.80 7.50
C ARG A 454 27.93 28.40 8.73
N SER A 455 27.23 27.26 8.68
CA SER A 455 26.45 26.75 9.80
C SER A 455 27.37 26.12 10.86
N LEU A 456 27.44 26.75 12.04
CA LEU A 456 28.20 26.22 13.19
C LEU A 456 27.76 24.78 13.54
N ARG A 457 26.45 24.54 13.57
CA ARG A 457 25.87 23.23 13.89
C ARG A 457 26.32 22.13 12.91
N ILE A 458 26.42 22.46 11.62
CA ILE A 458 26.90 21.51 10.60
C ILE A 458 28.38 21.21 10.84
N ARG A 459 29.22 22.25 11.07
CA ARG A 459 30.65 22.07 11.35
C ARG A 459 30.91 21.21 12.59
N GLU A 460 30.13 21.40 13.65
CA GLU A 460 30.23 20.58 14.87
C GLU A 460 29.93 19.10 14.60
N LEU A 461 28.88 18.80 13.84
CA LEU A 461 28.52 17.43 13.46
C LEU A 461 29.57 16.80 12.53
N VAL A 462 30.10 17.56 11.56
CA VAL A 462 31.19 17.10 10.68
C VAL A 462 32.43 16.78 11.49
N HIS A 463 32.79 17.60 12.48
CA HIS A 463 33.92 17.33 13.36
C HIS A 463 33.75 16.03 14.15
N VAL A 464 32.52 15.72 14.60
CA VAL A 464 32.23 14.40 15.20
C VAL A 464 32.50 13.28 14.19
N LEU A 465 31.98 13.37 12.96
CA LEU A 465 32.20 12.35 11.93
C LEU A 465 33.67 12.14 11.59
N LEU A 466 34.46 13.23 11.50
CA LEU A 466 35.90 13.15 11.24
C LEU A 466 36.64 12.44 12.38
N LYS A 467 36.23 12.64 13.64
CA LYS A 467 36.78 11.87 14.78
C LYS A 467 36.48 10.38 14.66
N LEU A 468 35.24 10.02 14.32
CA LEU A 468 34.86 8.63 14.09
C LEU A 468 35.66 7.99 12.93
N ILE A 469 35.98 8.77 11.90
CA ILE A 469 36.86 8.32 10.81
C ILE A 469 38.28 8.08 11.31
N THR A 470 38.84 8.96 12.14
CA THR A 470 40.18 8.75 12.72
C THR A 470 40.23 7.52 13.63
N GLU A 471 39.15 7.25 14.37
CA GLU A 471 38.97 6.04 15.19
C GLU A 471 38.97 4.78 14.31
N GLU A 472 38.14 4.75 13.27
CA GLU A 472 38.06 3.60 12.34
C GLU A 472 39.40 3.35 11.62
N LEU A 473 40.16 4.41 11.33
CA LEU A 473 41.49 4.31 10.72
C LEU A 473 42.62 4.01 11.72
N GLY A 474 42.35 3.99 13.04
CA GLY A 474 43.36 3.72 14.07
C GLY A 474 44.42 4.81 14.16
N LEU A 475 44.06 6.06 13.85
CA LEU A 475 44.95 7.22 13.83
C LEU A 475 44.90 8.06 15.13
N GLN A 476 44.40 7.47 16.23
CA GLN A 476 44.31 8.13 17.54
C GLN A 476 45.66 8.25 18.25
#